data_AF-X0RTK4-F1
#
_entry.id   AF-X0RTK4-F1
#
_cell.length_a   1.000
_cell.length_b   1.000
_cell.length_c   1.000
_cell.angle_alpha   90.00
_cell.angle_beta   90.00
_cell.angle_gamma   90.00
#
_symmetry.space_group_name_H-M   'P 1'
#
loop_
_entity.id
_entity.type
_entity.pdbx_description
1 polymer ?
#
loop_
_entity_poly.entity_id
_entity_poly.type
_entity_poly.pdbx_seq_one_letter_code
_entity_poly.pdbx_strand_id
1 'polypeptide(L)'
;INSKIEVFDNRGNILLEGLTDQEGMFSFETPSEDVIDGDLKIVLTASMGHRAEYSISADEIRGSAGLIKEENEEPVSIVSPETSLVDLKEIQSIIEDTLDEKLKPIMREMREIKKFQEVKISPTEIIGGIGYIIGIFGIVAYFLSRKR
;
A
#
# COMPACT_ATOMS: atom_id res chain seq x y z
N ILE A 1 3.52 -4.83 15.61
CA ILE A 1 2.64 -3.72 15.18
C ILE A 1 1.34 -3.93 15.95
N ASN A 2 0.82 -2.92 16.63
CA ASN A 2 -0.37 -3.01 17.51
C ASN A 2 -1.28 -1.82 17.18
N SER A 3 -1.79 -1.77 15.95
CA SER A 3 -2.68 -0.70 15.50
C SER A 3 -4.06 -0.95 16.07
N LYS A 4 -4.74 0.11 16.54
CA LYS A 4 -6.08 0.01 17.11
C LYS A 4 -7.10 -0.14 15.99
N ILE A 5 -7.98 -1.13 16.09
CA ILE A 5 -9.13 -1.31 15.20
C ILE A 5 -10.40 -1.17 16.01
N GLU A 6 -11.32 -0.37 15.49
CA GLU A 6 -12.65 -0.14 16.05
C GLU A 6 -13.68 -0.41 14.96
N VAL A 7 -14.69 -1.21 15.29
CA VAL A 7 -15.76 -1.59 14.37
C VAL A 7 -17.06 -0.97 14.88
N PHE A 8 -17.72 -0.20 14.03
CA PHE A 8 -18.91 0.57 14.34
C PHE A 8 -20.10 0.10 13.50
N ASP A 9 -21.27 0.09 14.12
CA ASP A 9 -22.56 -0.02 13.43
C ASP A 9 -22.91 1.28 12.70
N ASN A 10 -23.90 1.25 11.79
CA ASN A 10 -24.43 2.41 11.07
C ASN A 10 -24.91 3.54 12.00
N ARG A 11 -25.27 3.17 13.24
CA ARG A 11 -25.69 4.10 14.30
C ARG A 11 -24.53 4.75 15.05
N GLY A 12 -23.28 4.40 14.74
CA GLY A 12 -22.07 4.89 15.40
C GLY A 12 -21.76 4.23 16.74
N ASN A 13 -22.42 3.10 17.04
CA ASN A 13 -22.12 2.31 18.24
C ASN A 13 -20.90 1.42 17.98
N ILE A 14 -19.97 1.35 18.92
CA ILE A 14 -18.83 0.43 18.85
C ILE A 14 -19.36 -0.99 19.09
N LEU A 15 -19.19 -1.86 18.09
CA LEU A 15 -19.51 -3.27 18.19
C LEU A 15 -18.30 -4.06 18.71
N LEU A 16 -17.11 -3.75 18.21
CA LEU A 16 -15.87 -4.45 18.53
C LEU A 16 -14.69 -3.49 18.58
N GLU A 17 -13.74 -3.79 19.46
CA GLU A 17 -12.46 -3.09 19.59
C GLU A 17 -11.34 -4.12 19.71
N GLY A 18 -10.22 -3.89 19.01
CA GLY A 18 -9.08 -4.80 19.05
C GLY A 18 -7.78 -4.19 18.55
N LEU A 19 -6.73 -5.00 18.58
CA LEU A 19 -5.39 -4.65 18.08
C LEU A 19 -5.01 -5.60 16.96
N THR A 20 -4.35 -5.09 15.92
CA THR A 20 -3.72 -5.93 14.89
C THR A 20 -2.59 -6.76 15.47
N ASP A 21 -2.32 -7.92 14.88
CA ASP A 21 -1.16 -8.75 15.21
C ASP A 21 0.16 -8.24 14.59
N GLN A 22 1.22 -9.05 14.71
CA GLN A 22 2.54 -8.71 14.19
C GLN A 22 2.61 -8.63 12.67
N GLU A 23 1.71 -9.32 11.97
CA GLU A 23 1.57 -9.32 10.51
C GLU A 23 0.60 -8.23 10.03
N GLY A 24 -0.07 -7.53 10.96
CA GLY A 24 -1.02 -6.46 10.67
C GLY A 24 -2.46 -6.95 10.46
N MET A 25 -2.73 -8.22 10.77
CA MET A 25 -4.03 -8.85 10.59
C MET A 25 -4.90 -8.68 11.84
N PHE A 26 -6.22 -8.62 11.63
CA PHE A 26 -7.23 -8.63 12.69
C PHE A 26 -8.45 -9.37 12.17
N SER A 27 -8.83 -10.43 12.89
CA SER A 27 -10.02 -11.23 12.59
C SER A 27 -11.00 -11.11 13.75
N PHE A 28 -12.27 -10.93 13.43
CA PHE A 28 -13.35 -10.90 14.38
C PHE A 28 -14.53 -11.68 13.83
N GLU A 29 -15.31 -12.29 14.72
CA GLU A 29 -16.56 -12.92 14.33
C GLU A 29 -17.54 -11.82 13.91
N THR A 30 -18.12 -11.95 12.72
CA THR A 30 -19.16 -11.04 12.27
C THR A 30 -20.33 -11.10 13.25
N PRO A 31 -20.70 -9.97 13.90
CA PRO A 31 -21.86 -9.95 14.78
C PRO A 31 -23.11 -10.47 14.05
N SER A 32 -23.99 -11.18 14.77
CA SER A 32 -25.21 -11.76 14.18
C SER A 32 -26.04 -10.71 13.44
N GLU A 33 -26.77 -11.10 12.38
CA GLU A 33 -27.64 -10.20 11.59
C GLU A 33 -28.61 -9.38 12.47
N ASP A 34 -28.98 -9.89 13.65
CA ASP A 34 -29.83 -9.18 14.62
C ASP A 34 -29.17 -7.95 15.28
N VAL A 35 -27.83 -7.87 15.24
CA VAL A 35 -27.02 -6.80 15.86
C VAL A 35 -26.52 -5.81 14.81
N ILE A 36 -26.42 -6.22 13.54
CA ILE A 36 -25.97 -5.39 12.42
C ILE A 36 -27.20 -4.90 11.64
N ASP A 37 -27.67 -3.70 11.95
CA ASP A 37 -28.83 -3.07 11.29
C ASP A 37 -28.40 -2.22 10.07
N GLY A 38 -27.45 -2.73 9.27
CA GLY A 38 -26.98 -2.08 8.05
C GLY A 38 -25.46 -2.09 7.84
N ASP A 39 -24.93 -0.96 7.40
CA ASP A 39 -23.53 -0.82 7.00
C ASP A 39 -22.58 -0.82 8.22
N LEU A 40 -21.46 -1.52 8.08
CA LEU A 40 -20.42 -1.61 9.10
C LEU A 40 -19.27 -0.67 8.77
N LYS A 41 -18.87 0.19 9.70
CA LYS A 41 -17.70 1.04 9.55
C LYS A 41 -16.53 0.48 10.36
N ILE A 42 -15.40 0.24 9.69
CA ILE A 42 -14.14 -0.18 10.33
C ILE A 42 -13.19 1.01 10.34
N VAL A 43 -12.67 1.36 11.51
CA VAL A 43 -11.71 2.44 11.71
C VAL A 43 -10.42 1.84 12.23
N LEU A 44 -9.34 2.00 11.47
CA LEU A 44 -7.99 1.63 11.87
C LEU A 44 -7.20 2.87 12.24
N THR A 45 -6.73 2.92 13.48
CA THR A 45 -5.85 3.97 13.98
C THR A 45 -4.45 3.40 14.18
N ALA A 46 -3.56 3.71 13.24
CA ALA A 46 -2.15 3.37 13.32
C ALA A 46 -1.39 4.38 14.19
N SER A 47 -0.16 4.04 14.57
CA SER A 47 0.69 4.93 15.37
C SER A 47 0.97 6.26 14.64
N MET A 48 1.21 7.31 15.43
CA MET A 48 1.46 8.69 14.93
C MET A 48 0.26 9.38 14.26
N GLY A 49 -0.98 8.96 14.56
CA GLY A 49 -2.19 9.68 14.16
C GLY A 49 -2.71 9.38 12.75
N HIS A 50 -2.18 8.34 12.09
CA HIS A 50 -2.71 7.88 10.81
C HIS A 50 -4.00 7.09 11.03
N ARG A 51 -5.08 7.52 10.37
CA ARG A 51 -6.40 6.88 10.45
C ARG A 51 -6.86 6.44 9.08
N ALA A 52 -7.30 5.19 8.97
CA ALA A 52 -7.98 4.65 7.81
C ALA A 52 -9.41 4.28 8.19
N GLU A 53 -10.34 4.53 7.28
CA GLU A 53 -11.75 4.17 7.44
C GLU A 53 -12.18 3.33 6.25
N TYR A 54 -12.91 2.26 6.52
CA TYR A 54 -13.54 1.41 5.53
C TYR A 54 -15.01 1.21 5.90
N SER A 55 -15.88 1.08 4.90
CA SER A 55 -17.31 0.87 5.12
C SER A 55 -17.74 -0.34 4.31
N ILE A 56 -18.26 -1.36 4.99
CA ILE A 56 -18.77 -2.59 4.41
C ILE A 56 -20.27 -2.46 4.34
N SER A 57 -20.83 -2.60 3.14
CA SER A 57 -22.28 -2.55 2.94
C SER A 57 -22.94 -3.81 3.52
N ALA A 58 -24.17 -3.70 4.02
CA ALA A 58 -24.90 -4.85 4.55
C ALA A 58 -24.97 -6.04 3.56
N ASP A 59 -25.07 -5.77 2.26
CA ASP A 59 -25.11 -6.80 1.21
C ASP A 59 -23.81 -7.64 1.12
N GLU A 60 -22.65 -7.04 1.39
CA GLU A 60 -21.35 -7.73 1.40
C GLU A 60 -21.19 -8.64 2.63
N ILE A 61 -21.77 -8.22 3.76
CA ILE A 61 -21.80 -9.02 5.01
C ILE A 61 -22.68 -10.25 4.82
N ARG A 62 -23.86 -10.07 4.21
CA ARG A 62 -24.79 -11.17 3.92
C ARG A 62 -24.26 -12.13 2.85
N GLY A 63 -23.52 -11.61 1.87
CA GLY A 63 -22.87 -12.42 0.83
C GLY A 63 -21.71 -13.29 1.33
N SER A 64 -21.03 -12.88 2.41
CA SER A 64 -19.87 -13.60 2.96
C SER A 64 -20.23 -14.64 4.03
N ALA A 65 -21.33 -14.46 4.76
CA ALA A 65 -21.84 -15.46 5.73
C ALA A 65 -22.28 -16.79 5.08
N GLY A 66 -22.48 -16.82 3.76
CA GLY A 66 -22.84 -18.04 3.02
C GLY A 66 -21.66 -18.92 2.58
N LEU A 67 -20.42 -18.49 2.76
CA LEU A 67 -19.22 -19.18 2.22
C LEU A 67 -18.36 -19.88 3.28
N ILE A 68 -18.72 -19.79 4.57
CA ILE A 68 -18.08 -20.56 5.63
C ILE A 68 -19.16 -21.39 6.31
N LYS A 69 -19.64 -22.42 5.60
CA LYS A 69 -20.19 -23.61 6.28
C LYS A 69 -19.00 -24.50 6.61
N GLU A 70 -18.80 -24.71 7.90
CA GLU A 70 -17.99 -25.79 8.45
C GLU A 70 -18.40 -27.11 7.80
N GLU A 71 -17.50 -27.69 6.99
CA GLU A 71 -17.51 -29.10 6.69
C GLU A 71 -16.61 -29.78 7.72
N ASN A 72 -17.24 -30.13 8.84
CA ASN A 72 -16.71 -31.07 9.80
C ASN A 72 -16.80 -32.47 9.19
N GLU A 73 -15.72 -32.96 8.59
CA GLU A 73 -15.53 -34.38 8.33
C GLU A 73 -14.23 -34.90 8.97
N GLU A 74 -14.41 -35.80 9.92
CA GLU A 74 -13.42 -36.65 10.56
C GLU A 74 -12.67 -37.57 9.55
N PRO A 75 -11.53 -38.16 9.95
CA PRO A 75 -10.40 -38.41 9.05
C PRO A 75 -10.52 -39.74 8.30
N VAL A 76 -10.34 -39.69 6.98
CA VAL A 76 -10.14 -40.90 6.16
C VAL A 76 -8.66 -41.01 5.81
N SER A 77 -8.00 -41.91 6.53
CA SER A 77 -6.65 -42.39 6.23
C SER A 77 -6.72 -43.40 5.09
N ILE A 78 -6.21 -43.05 3.91
CA ILE A 78 -5.83 -44.02 2.86
C ILE A 78 -4.48 -43.61 2.24
N VAL A 79 -3.45 -44.24 2.79
CA VAL A 79 -2.24 -44.82 2.18
C VAL A 79 -1.83 -44.41 0.74
N SER A 80 -0.61 -43.86 0.69
CA SER A 80 0.51 -44.17 -0.23
C SER A 80 0.82 -43.21 -1.39
N PRO A 81 2.12 -42.88 -1.59
CA PRO A 81 2.57 -41.79 -2.47
C PRO A 81 3.15 -42.33 -3.77
N GLU A 82 2.62 -41.93 -4.92
CA GLU A 82 3.33 -42.02 -6.20
C GLU A 82 2.49 -41.34 -7.29
N THR A 83 2.79 -40.07 -7.57
CA THR A 83 2.66 -39.35 -8.87
C THR A 83 2.61 -37.84 -8.66
N SER A 84 3.67 -37.26 -8.10
CA SER A 84 3.90 -35.81 -8.21
C SER A 84 5.37 -35.47 -8.02
N LEU A 85 6.23 -36.19 -8.75
CA LEU A 85 7.61 -35.77 -9.03
C LEU A 85 7.67 -35.00 -10.36
N VAL A 86 6.68 -34.15 -10.64
CA VAL A 86 6.93 -33.02 -11.54
C VAL A 86 7.86 -32.12 -10.74
N ASP A 87 9.09 -32.04 -11.22
CA ASP A 87 10.24 -31.47 -10.53
C ASP A 87 9.89 -30.08 -10.01
N LEU A 88 9.79 -29.94 -8.68
CA LEU A 88 9.48 -28.66 -8.02
C LEU A 88 10.44 -27.55 -8.46
N LYS A 89 11.65 -27.91 -8.90
CA LYS A 89 12.63 -26.98 -9.48
C LYS A 89 12.23 -26.45 -10.85
N GLU A 90 11.59 -27.27 -11.69
CA GLU A 90 11.11 -26.84 -13.00
C GLU A 90 9.96 -25.84 -12.82
N ILE A 91 9.05 -26.12 -11.89
CA ILE A 91 7.97 -25.19 -11.53
C ILE A 91 8.54 -23.89 -10.94
N GLN A 92 9.53 -23.98 -10.05
CA GLN A 92 10.20 -22.82 -9.47
C GLN A 92 10.88 -21.96 -10.55
N SER A 93 11.57 -22.58 -11.51
CA SER A 93 12.21 -21.87 -12.64
C SER A 93 11.17 -21.13 -13.48
N ILE A 94 10.03 -21.76 -13.78
CA ILE A 94 8.95 -21.11 -14.56
C ILE A 94 8.37 -19.92 -13.78
N ILE A 95 8.23 -20.04 -12.46
CA ILE A 95 7.74 -18.94 -11.61
C ILE A 95 8.76 -17.80 -11.56
N GLU A 96 10.04 -18.09 -11.37
CA GLU A 96 11.11 -17.09 -11.36
C GLU A 96 11.20 -16.36 -12.72
N ASP A 97 11.18 -17.10 -13.83
CA ASP A 97 11.22 -16.53 -15.18
C ASP A 97 10.01 -15.62 -15.46
N THR A 98 8.81 -16.05 -15.06
CA THR A 98 7.59 -15.25 -15.24
C THR A 98 7.58 -14.01 -14.35
N LEU A 99 8.06 -14.10 -13.11
CA LEU A 99 8.20 -12.95 -12.22
C LEU A 99 9.22 -11.95 -12.77
N ASP A 100 10.37 -12.40 -13.25
CA ASP A 100 11.39 -11.54 -13.85
C ASP A 100 10.88 -10.79 -15.08
N GLU A 101 10.08 -11.47 -15.93
CA GLU A 101 9.44 -10.82 -17.08
C GLU A 101 8.47 -9.72 -16.64
N LYS A 102 7.68 -9.96 -15.58
CA LYS A 102 6.70 -8.99 -15.05
C LYS A 102 7.32 -7.86 -14.24
N LEU A 103 8.47 -8.09 -13.60
CA LEU A 103 9.14 -7.08 -12.77
C LEU A 103 10.04 -6.14 -13.58
N LYS A 104 10.51 -6.56 -14.77
CA LYS A 104 11.26 -5.72 -15.72
C LYS A 104 10.65 -4.34 -16.00
N PRO A 105 9.35 -4.20 -16.35
CA PRO A 105 8.75 -2.89 -16.59
C PRO A 105 8.78 -2.00 -15.34
N ILE A 106 8.47 -2.54 -14.17
CA ILE A 106 8.47 -1.79 -12.90
C ILE A 106 9.90 -1.32 -12.55
N MET A 107 10.90 -2.21 -12.69
CA MET A 107 12.31 -1.83 -12.48
C MET A 107 12.78 -0.76 -13.47
N ARG A 108 12.27 -0.77 -14.70
CA ARG A 108 12.57 0.24 -15.71
C ARG A 108 11.99 1.60 -15.32
N GLU A 109 10.74 1.65 -14.88
CA GLU A 109 10.09 2.87 -14.38
C GLU A 109 10.79 3.42 -13.12
N MET A 110 11.14 2.55 -12.17
CA MET A 110 11.88 2.95 -10.96
C MET A 110 13.25 3.57 -11.29
N ARG A 111 13.96 3.04 -12.30
CA ARG A 111 15.23 3.60 -12.76
C ARG A 111 15.06 4.97 -13.39
N GLU A 112 13.95 5.19 -14.09
CA GLU A 112 13.62 6.47 -14.71
C GLU A 112 13.27 7.51 -13.66
N ILE A 113 12.41 7.18 -12.68
CA ILE A 113 12.08 8.03 -11.53
C ILE A 113 13.34 8.42 -10.74
N LYS A 114 14.27 7.47 -10.54
CA LYS A 114 15.53 7.74 -9.84
C LYS A 114 16.43 8.72 -10.60
N LYS A 115 16.49 8.62 -11.94
CA LYS A 115 17.23 9.59 -12.77
C LYS A 115 16.71 11.02 -12.62
N PHE A 116 15.40 11.21 -12.55
CA PHE A 116 14.81 12.53 -12.36
C PHE A 116 15.12 13.11 -10.97
N GLN A 117 15.17 12.27 -9.93
CA GLN A 117 15.57 12.70 -8.58
C GLN A 117 17.08 13.00 -8.45
N GLU A 118 17.92 12.42 -9.31
CA GLU A 118 19.37 12.68 -9.34
C GLU A 118 19.75 14.00 -10.03
N VAL A 119 18.79 14.73 -10.63
CA VAL A 119 18.99 16.10 -11.10
C VAL A 119 19.08 17.04 -9.90
N LYS A 120 20.17 16.92 -9.15
CA LYS A 120 20.58 17.90 -8.16
C LYS A 120 20.93 19.16 -8.93
N ILE A 121 20.18 20.23 -8.69
CA ILE A 121 20.47 21.57 -9.22
C ILE A 121 21.96 21.82 -9.00
N SER A 122 22.72 21.96 -10.08
CA SER A 122 24.17 22.04 -9.98
C SER A 122 24.52 23.39 -9.36
N PRO A 123 25.45 23.46 -8.37
CA PRO A 123 25.89 24.74 -7.82
C PRO A 123 26.42 25.68 -8.91
N THR A 124 26.93 25.13 -10.01
CA THR A 124 27.37 25.88 -11.19
C THR A 124 26.23 26.62 -11.89
N GLU A 125 25.02 26.05 -11.95
CA GLU A 125 23.85 26.69 -12.58
C GLU A 125 23.36 27.89 -11.76
N ILE A 126 23.35 27.75 -10.42
CA ILE A 126 22.97 28.82 -9.50
C ILE A 126 23.98 29.98 -9.59
N ILE A 127 25.28 29.67 -9.53
CA ILE A 127 26.35 30.68 -9.60
C ILE A 127 26.38 31.36 -10.98
N GLY A 128 26.19 30.59 -12.05
CA GLY A 128 26.10 31.12 -13.41
C GLY A 128 24.91 32.05 -13.62
N GLY A 129 23.74 31.67 -13.12
CA GLY A 129 22.53 32.50 -13.18
C GLY A 129 22.66 33.81 -12.40
N ILE A 130 23.18 33.74 -11.16
CA ILE A 130 23.45 34.93 -10.33
C ILE A 130 24.50 35.84 -11.01
N GLY A 131 25.57 35.25 -11.54
CA GLY A 131 26.61 35.99 -12.27
C GLY A 131 26.08 36.71 -13.51
N TYR A 132 25.17 36.09 -14.26
CA TYR A 132 24.53 36.69 -15.43
C TYR A 132 23.66 37.90 -15.06
N ILE A 133 22.86 37.76 -14.00
CA ILE A 133 22.01 38.85 -13.50
C ILE A 133 22.86 40.03 -13.04
N ILE A 134 23.85 39.78 -12.18
CA ILE A 134 24.76 40.83 -11.67
C ILE A 134 25.57 41.46 -12.81
N GLY A 135 26.02 40.65 -13.77
CA GLY A 135 26.80 41.11 -14.93
C GLY A 135 26.03 42.11 -15.79
N ILE A 136 24.80 41.77 -16.22
CA ILE A 136 23.98 42.69 -17.01
C ILE A 136 23.63 43.94 -16.21
N PHE A 137 23.23 43.78 -14.95
CA PHE A 137 22.87 44.92 -14.12
C PHE A 137 24.04 45.88 -13.91
N GLY A 138 25.26 45.34 -13.72
CA GLY A 138 26.49 46.11 -13.62
C GLY A 138 26.82 46.88 -14.90
N ILE A 139 26.65 46.26 -16.08
CA ILE A 139 26.85 46.92 -17.37
C ILE A 139 25.85 48.08 -17.54
N VAL A 140 24.57 47.83 -17.28
CA VAL A 140 23.52 48.86 -17.37
C VAL A 140 23.79 50.01 -16.40
N ALA A 141 24.14 49.70 -15.14
CA ALA A 141 24.47 50.70 -14.13
C ALA A 141 25.71 51.54 -14.51
N TYR A 142 26.72 50.91 -15.12
CA TYR A 142 27.93 51.61 -15.61
C TYR A 142 27.59 52.65 -16.68
N PHE A 143 26.74 52.30 -17.66
CA PHE A 143 26.29 53.25 -18.68
C PHE A 143 25.37 54.35 -18.12
N LEU A 144 24.49 54.03 -17.17
CA LEU A 144 23.67 55.05 -16.50
C LEU A 144 24.52 56.02 -15.66
N SER A 145 25.56 55.51 -14.99
CA SER A 145 26.48 56.32 -14.18
C SER A 145 27.26 57.33 -15.04
N ARG A 146 27.58 56.99 -16.28
CA ARG A 146 28.33 57.87 -17.20
C ARG A 146 27.47 58.93 -17.90
N LYS A 147 26.14 58.81 -17.83
CA LYS A 147 25.18 59.74 -18.45
C LYS A 147 24.59 60.74 -17.46
N ARG A 148 24.99 60.67 -16.18
CA ARG A 148 24.89 61.75 -15.20
C ARG A 148 26.23 62.46 -15.10
#